data_AF-A0A8U0R3I0-F1
#
_entry.id   AF-A0A8U0R3I0-F1
#
_cell.length_a   1.000
_cell.length_b   1.000
_cell.length_c   1.000
_cell.angle_alpha   90.00
_cell.angle_beta   90.00
_cell.angle_gamma   90.00
#
_symmetry.space_group_name_H-M   'P 1'
#
loop_
_entity.id
_entity.type
_entity.pdbx_description
1 polymer ?
#
loop_
_entity_poly.entity_id
_entity_poly.type
_entity_poly.pdbx_seq_one_letter_code
_entity_poly.pdbx_strand_id
1 'polypeptide(L)'
;MNFHMLALVVVLLAGLEQSWAASCVVDSFTVKEDFDPKRYAGKWYALQKKDPEGLFLQDNISAEYTIGDDGSMVASSKGRVTLFGFWVVCADMAAQYTVPDSANPGKMFMNYQGLASYLSSGGDNYWVIDTDYENYAITYACRTLKDDGSCEDGYSLIFSRNPRGLPPTIQRSIRAKQEEICMAGQFEPVLQSGTSLLNVYPKGTCAAKGSLLAWTETPTDD
;
A
#
# COMPACT_ATOMS: atom_id res chain seq x y z
N MET A 1 -51.16 -19.41 9.89
CA MET A 1 -49.69 -19.32 9.80
C MET A 1 -49.15 -19.24 11.22
N ASN A 2 -48.51 -20.30 11.72
CA ASN A 2 -48.22 -20.48 13.15
C ASN A 2 -47.12 -19.55 13.64
N PHE A 3 -47.27 -18.97 14.84
CA PHE A 3 -46.28 -18.08 15.46
C PHE A 3 -44.89 -18.74 15.59
N HIS A 4 -44.87 -20.05 15.82
CA HIS A 4 -43.67 -20.88 15.84
C HIS A 4 -42.96 -20.96 14.48
N MET A 5 -43.70 -20.90 13.38
CA MET A 5 -43.15 -20.94 12.02
C MET A 5 -42.47 -19.61 11.66
N LEU A 6 -43.04 -18.49 12.12
CA LEU A 6 -42.43 -17.16 12.00
C LEU A 6 -41.15 -17.04 12.83
N ALA A 7 -41.15 -17.54 14.07
CA ALA A 7 -39.96 -17.52 14.93
C ALA A 7 -38.80 -18.34 14.35
N LEU A 8 -39.07 -19.52 13.79
CA LEU A 8 -38.06 -20.37 13.13
C LEU A 8 -37.43 -19.70 11.90
N VAL A 9 -38.25 -19.02 11.08
CA VAL A 9 -37.75 -18.29 9.90
C VAL A 9 -36.89 -17.09 10.30
N VAL A 10 -37.27 -16.34 11.33
CA VAL A 10 -36.47 -15.21 11.84
C VAL A 10 -35.13 -15.68 12.42
N VAL A 11 -35.10 -16.80 13.15
CA VAL A 11 -33.85 -17.38 13.68
C VAL A 11 -32.94 -17.92 12.56
N LEU A 12 -33.51 -18.54 11.52
CA LEU A 12 -32.74 -18.99 10.36
C LEU A 12 -32.17 -17.83 9.53
N LEU A 13 -32.94 -16.74 9.34
CA LEU A 13 -32.46 -15.54 8.67
C LEU A 13 -31.37 -14.82 9.49
N ALA A 14 -31.53 -14.72 10.82
CA ALA A 14 -30.52 -14.14 11.70
C ALA A 14 -29.24 -15.00 11.80
N GLY A 15 -29.35 -16.33 11.68
CA GLY A 15 -28.20 -17.23 11.61
C GLY A 15 -27.43 -17.16 10.29
N LEU A 16 -28.11 -16.83 9.19
CA LEU A 16 -27.47 -16.58 7.90
C LEU A 16 -26.71 -15.23 7.89
N GLU A 17 -27.23 -14.20 8.57
CA GLU A 17 -26.54 -12.90 8.67
C GLU A 17 -25.27 -12.94 9.54
N GLN A 18 -25.13 -13.90 10.45
CA GLN A 18 -23.90 -14.10 11.24
C GLN A 18 -22.75 -14.77 10.46
N SER A 19 -22.96 -15.12 9.19
CA SER A 19 -21.97 -15.83 8.37
C SER A 19 -20.99 -14.90 7.66
N TRP A 20 -21.19 -13.58 7.71
CA TRP A 20 -20.40 -12.59 6.97
C TRP A 20 -19.63 -11.63 7.90
N ALA A 21 -19.27 -12.09 9.10
CA ALA A 21 -18.18 -11.44 9.80
C ALA A 21 -16.90 -11.69 8.98
N ALA A 22 -16.27 -10.63 8.48
CA ALA A 22 -14.99 -10.76 7.79
C ALA A 22 -14.00 -11.46 8.73
N SER A 23 -13.52 -12.63 8.32
CA SER A 23 -12.47 -13.34 9.04
C SER A 23 -11.18 -12.55 8.90
N CYS A 24 -10.51 -12.24 10.02
CA CYS A 24 -9.21 -11.57 10.00
C CYS A 24 -8.03 -12.53 9.76
N VAL A 25 -8.31 -13.78 9.39
CA VAL A 25 -7.29 -14.74 8.95
C VAL A 25 -6.73 -14.26 7.61
N VAL A 26 -5.42 -13.98 7.56
CA VAL A 26 -4.79 -13.29 6.42
C VAL A 26 -5.00 -14.04 5.11
N ASP A 27 -4.89 -15.37 5.12
CA ASP A 27 -5.04 -16.19 3.91
C ASP A 27 -6.44 -16.11 3.30
N SER A 28 -7.46 -15.73 4.09
CA SER A 28 -8.84 -15.57 3.63
C SER A 28 -9.11 -14.23 2.95
N PHE A 29 -8.17 -13.28 3.00
CA PHE A 29 -8.35 -11.99 2.33
C PHE A 29 -8.39 -12.15 0.82
N THR A 30 -9.39 -11.50 0.22
CA THR A 30 -9.53 -11.41 -1.23
C THR A 30 -8.53 -10.40 -1.79
N VAL A 31 -7.97 -10.71 -2.94
CA VAL A 31 -7.06 -9.83 -3.69
C VAL A 31 -7.65 -9.52 -5.05
N LYS A 32 -7.02 -8.61 -5.79
CA LYS A 32 -7.42 -8.27 -7.14
C LYS A 32 -7.38 -9.50 -8.04
N GLU A 33 -8.57 -9.97 -8.42
CA GLU A 33 -8.75 -11.00 -9.44
C GLU A 33 -8.18 -10.52 -10.79
N ASP A 34 -7.59 -11.45 -11.54
CA ASP A 34 -6.97 -11.19 -12.84
C ASP A 34 -6.08 -9.94 -12.85
N PHE A 35 -5.27 -9.80 -11.79
CA PHE A 35 -4.33 -8.70 -11.67
C PHE A 35 -3.43 -8.60 -12.92
N ASP A 36 -3.47 -7.44 -13.58
CA ASP A 36 -2.70 -7.16 -14.79
C ASP A 36 -1.54 -6.20 -14.47
N PRO A 37 -0.29 -6.70 -14.41
CA PRO A 37 0.88 -5.87 -14.14
C PRO A 37 1.08 -4.72 -15.14
N LYS A 38 0.68 -4.91 -16.41
CA LYS A 38 0.87 -3.89 -17.46
C LYS A 38 -0.06 -2.71 -17.25
N ARG A 39 -1.29 -2.94 -16.80
CA ARG A 39 -2.23 -1.87 -16.44
C ARG A 39 -1.85 -1.21 -15.11
N TYR A 40 -1.22 -1.96 -14.21
CA TYR A 40 -0.75 -1.44 -12.94
C TYR A 40 0.51 -0.57 -13.07
N ALA A 41 1.28 -0.74 -14.14
CA ALA A 41 2.49 0.01 -14.43
C ALA A 41 2.31 1.54 -14.36
N GLY A 42 3.42 2.24 -14.20
CA GLY A 42 3.48 3.69 -14.07
C GLY A 42 3.52 4.17 -12.62
N LYS A 43 3.38 5.48 -12.45
CA LYS A 43 3.51 6.16 -11.16
C LYS A 43 2.29 6.04 -10.27
N TRP A 44 2.54 5.87 -8.98
CA TRP A 44 1.58 5.87 -7.89
C TRP A 44 2.08 6.72 -6.72
N TYR A 45 1.18 7.43 -6.06
CA TYR A 45 1.45 8.26 -4.88
C TYR A 45 0.69 7.70 -3.68
N ALA A 46 1.37 7.38 -2.58
CA ALA A 46 0.67 6.92 -1.39
C ALA A 46 -0.01 8.12 -0.72
N LEU A 47 -1.31 8.02 -0.46
CA LEU A 47 -2.10 9.04 0.20
C LEU A 47 -2.50 8.66 1.62
N GLN A 48 -2.49 7.36 1.93
CA GLN A 48 -2.69 6.85 3.28
C GLN A 48 -1.79 5.65 3.51
N LYS A 49 -1.40 5.43 4.77
CA LYS A 49 -0.60 4.27 5.18
C LYS A 49 -1.03 3.76 6.55
N LYS A 50 -0.96 2.44 6.74
CA LYS A 50 -0.89 1.79 8.06
C LYS A 50 0.55 1.32 8.24
N ASP A 51 1.21 1.76 9.30
CA ASP A 51 2.62 1.43 9.53
C ASP A 51 2.81 0.02 10.13
N PRO A 52 3.86 -0.71 9.73
CA PRO A 52 4.33 -1.87 10.48
C PRO A 52 5.10 -1.41 11.72
N GLU A 53 5.51 -2.36 12.55
CA GLU A 53 6.49 -2.09 13.58
C GLU A 53 7.86 -1.73 12.98
N GLY A 54 8.57 -0.81 13.63
CA GLY A 54 9.92 -0.41 13.26
C GLY A 54 10.01 0.71 12.22
N LEU A 55 11.10 0.74 11.47
CA LEU A 55 11.41 1.81 10.53
C LEU A 55 10.59 1.68 9.25
N PHE A 56 9.89 2.74 8.86
CA PHE A 56 9.11 2.81 7.63
C PHE A 56 9.13 4.21 7.01
N LEU A 57 8.71 4.30 5.74
CA LEU A 57 8.61 5.58 5.04
C LEU A 57 7.54 6.46 5.71
N GLN A 58 7.83 7.76 5.86
CA GLN A 58 6.99 8.71 6.57
C GLN A 58 6.04 9.44 5.64
N ASP A 59 6.57 10.15 4.63
CA ASP A 59 5.80 10.94 3.68
C ASP A 59 6.46 11.07 2.30
N ASN A 60 5.80 11.76 1.38
CA ASN A 60 6.22 11.90 -0.02
C ASN A 60 6.50 10.55 -0.69
N ILE A 61 5.71 9.55 -0.31
CA ILE A 61 5.87 8.18 -0.75
C ILE A 61 5.32 8.06 -2.16
N SER A 62 6.16 7.63 -3.10
CA SER A 62 5.76 7.31 -4.46
C SER A 62 6.47 6.06 -4.96
N ALA A 63 5.82 5.35 -5.87
CA ALA A 63 6.36 4.15 -6.51
C ALA A 63 6.10 4.23 -8.02
N GLU A 64 7.11 3.90 -8.82
CA GLU A 64 7.04 3.82 -10.27
C GLU A 64 7.22 2.37 -10.68
N TYR A 65 6.17 1.74 -11.21
CA TYR A 65 6.20 0.34 -11.61
C TYR A 65 6.51 0.23 -13.10
N THR A 66 7.44 -0.64 -13.46
CA THR A 66 7.83 -0.91 -14.85
C THR A 66 7.74 -2.41 -15.12
N ILE A 67 7.25 -2.76 -16.31
CA ILE A 67 7.19 -4.15 -16.78
C ILE A 67 8.28 -4.34 -17.82
N GLY A 68 9.21 -5.26 -17.56
CA GLY A 68 10.25 -5.65 -18.49
C GLY A 68 9.71 -6.42 -19.69
N ASP A 69 10.52 -6.53 -20.75
CA ASP A 69 10.16 -7.27 -21.96
C ASP A 69 9.91 -8.77 -21.69
N ASP A 70 10.53 -9.30 -20.64
CA ASP A 70 10.34 -10.66 -20.13
C ASP A 70 9.07 -10.82 -19.28
N GLY A 71 8.30 -9.75 -19.08
CA GLY A 71 7.11 -9.70 -18.24
C GLY A 71 7.38 -9.51 -16.75
N SER A 72 8.65 -9.37 -16.34
CA SER A 72 8.99 -9.12 -14.94
C SER A 72 8.52 -7.73 -14.50
N MET A 73 7.94 -7.64 -13.30
CA MET A 73 7.57 -6.36 -12.70
C MET A 73 8.66 -5.90 -11.74
N VAL A 74 9.08 -4.65 -11.90
CA VAL A 74 10.02 -3.96 -11.00
C VAL A 74 9.43 -2.62 -10.57
N ALA A 75 9.86 -2.10 -9.42
CA ALA A 75 9.49 -0.76 -8.98
C ALA A 75 10.69 0.02 -8.48
N SER A 76 10.65 1.34 -8.70
CA SER A 76 11.48 2.31 -7.97
C SER A 76 10.59 3.12 -7.06
N SER A 77 10.92 3.16 -5.77
CA SER A 77 10.13 3.83 -4.75
C SER A 77 10.95 4.88 -4.02
N LYS A 78 10.30 6.01 -3.74
CA LYS A 78 10.90 7.14 -3.02
C LYS A 78 10.02 7.54 -1.85
N GLY A 79 10.65 8.02 -0.78
CA GLY A 79 9.93 8.61 0.34
C GLY A 79 10.89 9.18 1.39
N ARG A 80 10.36 10.07 2.25
CA ARG A 80 11.11 10.61 3.37
C ARG A 80 11.16 9.59 4.50
N VAL A 81 12.30 9.46 5.16
CA VAL A 81 12.49 8.65 6.36
C VAL A 81 13.45 9.33 7.33
N THR A 82 13.22 9.19 8.63
CA THR A 82 14.14 9.66 9.67
C THR A 82 14.88 8.47 10.26
N LEU A 83 16.20 8.43 10.04
CA LEU A 83 17.11 7.43 10.60
C LEU A 83 17.68 7.92 11.93
N PHE A 84 17.88 7.00 12.88
CA PHE A 84 18.47 7.27 14.20
C PHE A 84 17.79 8.40 15.00
N GLY A 85 16.53 8.74 14.68
CA GLY A 85 15.75 9.77 15.35
C GLY A 85 16.00 11.21 14.90
N PHE A 86 17.07 11.51 14.15
CA PHE A 86 17.41 12.88 13.75
C PHE A 86 17.83 13.03 12.29
N TRP A 87 18.24 11.95 11.63
CA TRP A 87 18.82 12.02 10.29
C TRP A 87 17.75 11.82 9.21
N VAL A 88 17.24 12.93 8.67
CA VAL A 88 16.21 12.91 7.64
C VAL A 88 16.84 12.69 6.26
N VAL A 89 16.41 11.65 5.57
CA VAL A 89 16.87 11.31 4.21
C VAL A 89 15.69 11.02 3.29
N CYS A 90 15.92 11.18 1.99
CA CYS A 90 15.04 10.65 0.95
C CYS A 90 15.53 9.26 0.58
N ALA A 91 14.81 8.23 1.01
CA ALA A 91 15.10 6.86 0.64
C ALA A 91 14.79 6.66 -0.85
N ASP A 92 15.70 6.00 -1.55
CA ASP A 92 15.52 5.51 -2.91
C ASP A 92 15.65 3.99 -2.87
N MET A 93 14.56 3.30 -3.20
CA MET A 93 14.39 1.87 -3.07
C MET A 93 14.11 1.28 -4.44
N ALA A 94 14.69 0.12 -4.73
CA ALA A 94 14.33 -0.68 -5.88
C ALA A 94 13.69 -1.99 -5.41
N ALA A 95 12.71 -2.50 -6.16
CA ALA A 95 12.07 -3.76 -5.86
C ALA A 95 11.82 -4.58 -7.13
N GLN A 96 11.85 -5.90 -6.98
CA GLN A 96 11.43 -6.88 -7.98
C GLN A 96 10.31 -7.74 -7.40
N TYR A 97 9.31 -8.05 -8.23
CA TYR A 97 8.14 -8.81 -7.82
C TYR A 97 8.09 -10.17 -8.51
N THR A 98 7.73 -11.19 -7.73
CA THR A 98 7.47 -12.54 -8.23
C THR A 98 6.06 -12.95 -7.85
N VAL A 99 5.39 -13.73 -8.71
CA VAL A 99 4.06 -14.30 -8.44
C VAL A 99 4.25 -15.75 -8.02
N PRO A 100 4.11 -16.11 -6.72
CA PRO A 100 4.31 -17.49 -6.26
C PRO A 100 3.22 -18.45 -6.73
N ASP A 101 1.99 -17.94 -6.93
CA ASP A 101 0.85 -18.70 -7.41
C ASP A 101 0.16 -17.97 -8.57
N SER A 102 0.24 -18.54 -9.77
CA SER A 102 -0.35 -17.96 -10.98
C SER A 102 -1.88 -17.91 -10.95
N ALA A 103 -2.54 -18.70 -10.10
CA ALA A 103 -3.99 -18.63 -9.92
C ALA A 103 -4.40 -17.38 -9.12
N ASN A 104 -3.47 -16.77 -8.39
CA ASN A 104 -3.69 -15.59 -7.56
C ASN A 104 -2.66 -14.50 -7.90
N PRO A 105 -2.67 -13.93 -9.12
CA PRO A 105 -1.64 -12.98 -9.56
C PRO A 105 -1.57 -11.69 -8.72
N GLY A 106 -2.63 -11.36 -7.98
CA GLY A 106 -2.64 -10.26 -7.02
C GLY A 106 -1.83 -10.50 -5.74
N LYS A 107 -1.47 -11.76 -5.43
CA LYS A 107 -0.58 -12.13 -4.31
C LYS A 107 0.85 -12.28 -4.83
N MET A 108 1.65 -11.21 -4.68
CA MET A 108 3.05 -11.22 -5.08
C MET A 108 3.97 -11.30 -3.85
N PHE A 109 5.22 -11.65 -4.12
CA PHE A 109 6.33 -11.48 -3.19
C PHE A 109 7.27 -10.40 -3.73
N MET A 110 7.62 -9.44 -2.88
CA MET A 110 8.45 -8.29 -3.21
C MET A 110 9.82 -8.44 -2.58
N ASN A 111 10.86 -8.53 -3.40
CA ASN A 111 12.24 -8.39 -2.96
C ASN A 111 12.66 -6.93 -3.13
N TYR A 112 13.00 -6.26 -2.03
CA TYR A 112 13.36 -4.84 -2.04
C TYR A 112 14.79 -4.61 -1.56
N GLN A 113 15.40 -3.57 -2.11
CA GLN A 113 16.74 -3.11 -1.75
C GLN A 113 16.80 -1.59 -1.75
N GLY A 114 17.42 -1.02 -0.73
CA GLY A 114 17.81 0.38 -0.74
C GLY A 114 19.02 0.60 -1.64
N LEU A 115 19.01 1.69 -2.43
CA LEU A 115 20.12 2.01 -3.33
C LEU A 115 21.36 2.55 -2.61
N ALA A 116 21.21 2.98 -1.36
CA ALA A 116 22.30 3.36 -0.48
C ALA A 116 22.52 2.30 0.60
N SER A 117 23.77 2.04 0.99
CA SER A 117 24.13 0.97 1.93
C SER A 117 23.54 1.10 3.33
N TYR A 118 23.09 2.30 3.72
CA TYR A 118 22.43 2.56 4.99
C TYR A 118 20.91 2.31 4.96
N LEU A 119 20.35 1.98 3.79
CA LEU A 119 18.93 1.65 3.62
C LEU A 119 18.72 0.13 3.67
N SER A 120 17.57 -0.30 4.18
CA SER A 120 17.25 -1.71 4.36
C SER A 120 17.06 -2.45 3.04
N SER A 121 17.37 -3.75 3.04
CA SER A 121 16.99 -4.71 2.02
C SER A 121 16.27 -5.89 2.66
N GLY A 122 15.35 -6.53 1.94
CA GLY A 122 14.59 -7.65 2.46
C GLY A 122 13.57 -8.19 1.46
N GLY A 123 12.69 -9.05 1.95
CA GLY A 123 11.57 -9.59 1.19
C GLY A 123 10.29 -9.51 2.02
N ASP A 124 9.21 -9.03 1.42
CA ASP A 124 7.90 -8.93 2.04
C ASP A 124 6.82 -9.45 1.08
N ASN A 125 5.72 -9.98 1.61
CA ASN A 125 4.51 -10.18 0.81
C ASN A 125 4.03 -8.83 0.26
N TYR A 126 3.58 -8.81 -0.99
CA TYR A 126 3.01 -7.63 -1.62
C TYR A 126 1.71 -8.03 -2.31
N TRP A 127 0.60 -7.84 -1.60
CA TRP A 127 -0.71 -8.19 -2.13
C TRP A 127 -1.39 -6.92 -2.62
N VAL A 128 -1.98 -6.98 -3.81
CA VAL A 128 -2.88 -5.95 -4.32
C VAL A 128 -4.29 -6.37 -3.93
N ILE A 129 -4.82 -5.79 -2.85
CA ILE A 129 -6.16 -6.08 -2.34
C ILE A 129 -7.21 -5.68 -3.37
N ASP A 130 -7.09 -4.47 -3.90
CA ASP A 130 -7.95 -3.98 -4.96
C ASP A 130 -7.28 -2.83 -5.71
N THR A 131 -7.69 -2.63 -6.96
CA THR A 131 -7.28 -1.51 -7.80
C THR A 131 -8.21 -1.40 -9.00
N ASP A 132 -8.47 -0.17 -9.44
CA ASP A 132 -9.07 0.10 -10.75
C ASP A 132 -8.01 0.44 -11.82
N TYR A 133 -6.72 0.33 -11.47
CA TYR A 133 -5.53 0.66 -12.27
C TYR A 133 -5.35 2.15 -12.60
N GLU A 134 -6.44 2.90 -12.70
CA GLU A 134 -6.48 4.28 -13.22
C GLU A 134 -6.57 5.34 -12.13
N ASN A 135 -7.07 5.01 -10.94
CA ASN A 135 -7.29 6.00 -9.89
C ASN A 135 -6.69 5.57 -8.56
N TYR A 136 -6.93 4.34 -8.10
CA TYR A 136 -6.47 3.87 -6.79
C TYR A 136 -5.90 2.46 -6.81
N ALA A 137 -5.09 2.16 -5.80
CA ALA A 137 -4.70 0.81 -5.46
C ALA A 137 -4.54 0.66 -3.95
N ILE A 138 -4.90 -0.50 -3.43
CA ILE A 138 -4.78 -0.87 -2.03
C ILE A 138 -3.79 -2.00 -1.95
N THR A 139 -2.68 -1.80 -1.26
CA THR A 139 -1.69 -2.85 -1.03
C THR A 139 -1.78 -3.37 0.38
N TYR A 140 -1.33 -4.59 0.59
CA TYR A 140 -1.29 -5.21 1.90
C TYR A 140 -0.07 -6.12 2.00
N ALA A 141 0.55 -6.10 3.18
CA ALA A 141 1.63 -6.98 3.54
C ALA A 141 1.46 -7.38 5.00
N CYS A 142 1.60 -8.66 5.29
CA CYS A 142 1.76 -9.16 6.66
C CYS A 142 3.17 -9.74 6.80
N ARG A 143 3.92 -9.23 7.78
CA ARG A 143 5.28 -9.66 8.12
C ARG A 143 5.29 -10.81 9.11
N THR A 144 4.41 -10.74 10.12
CA THR A 144 4.30 -11.75 11.16
C THR A 144 2.84 -12.11 11.38
N LEU A 145 2.55 -13.41 11.38
CA LEU A 145 1.24 -13.97 11.69
C LEU A 145 1.18 -14.38 13.16
N LYS A 146 -0.01 -14.26 13.75
CA LYS A 146 -0.35 -14.89 15.03
C LYS A 146 -0.69 -16.35 14.82
N ASP A 147 -0.77 -17.10 15.93
CA ASP A 147 -1.15 -18.52 15.94
C ASP A 147 -2.55 -18.78 15.35
N ASP A 148 -3.46 -17.80 15.43
CA ASP A 148 -4.81 -17.90 14.86
C ASP A 148 -4.87 -17.55 13.35
N GLY A 149 -3.73 -17.25 12.73
CA GLY A 149 -3.61 -16.88 11.33
C GLY A 149 -3.95 -15.42 11.01
N SER A 150 -4.29 -14.61 12.02
CA SER A 150 -4.44 -13.16 11.86
C SER A 150 -3.08 -12.46 11.82
N CYS A 151 -3.06 -11.23 11.29
CA CYS A 151 -1.82 -10.47 11.19
C CYS A 151 -1.44 -9.84 12.54
N GLU A 152 -0.19 -10.05 12.96
CA GLU A 152 0.41 -9.38 14.12
C GLU A 152 1.08 -8.08 13.70
N ASP A 153 2.05 -8.17 12.78
CA ASP A 153 2.74 -7.03 12.21
C ASP A 153 2.56 -7.01 10.69
N GLY A 154 2.07 -5.90 10.18
CA GLY A 154 1.73 -5.72 8.78
C GLY A 154 1.51 -4.27 8.42
N TYR A 155 1.54 -3.96 7.13
CA TYR A 155 1.37 -2.61 6.62
C TYR A 155 0.52 -2.60 5.37
N SER A 156 -0.02 -1.43 5.07
CA SER A 156 -0.86 -1.22 3.90
C SER A 156 -0.67 0.21 3.39
N LEU A 157 -0.61 0.37 2.07
CA LEU A 157 -0.56 1.66 1.41
C LEU A 157 -1.78 1.83 0.51
N ILE A 158 -2.42 2.99 0.61
CA ILE A 158 -3.46 3.43 -0.30
C ILE A 158 -2.82 4.36 -1.31
N PHE A 159 -2.64 3.84 -2.52
CA PHE A 159 -2.07 4.57 -3.64
C PHE A 159 -3.13 5.28 -4.47
N SER A 160 -2.73 6.40 -5.07
CA SER A 160 -3.51 7.17 -6.03
C SER A 160 -2.65 7.51 -7.25
N ARG A 161 -3.26 7.55 -8.44
CA ARG A 161 -2.62 8.15 -9.62
C ARG A 161 -2.50 9.67 -9.52
N ASN A 162 -3.36 10.31 -8.71
CA ASN A 162 -3.38 11.75 -8.48
C ASN A 162 -2.91 12.09 -7.05
N PRO A 163 -1.79 12.82 -6.87
CA PRO A 163 -1.27 13.15 -5.55
C PRO A 163 -2.17 14.12 -4.76
N ARG A 164 -3.17 14.74 -5.40
CA ARG A 164 -4.06 15.73 -4.76
C ARG A 164 -5.23 15.12 -4.00
N GLY A 165 -5.43 13.80 -4.08
CA GLY A 165 -6.54 13.14 -3.41
C GLY A 165 -7.30 12.14 -4.29
N LEU A 166 -8.30 11.51 -3.68
CA LEU A 166 -9.21 10.55 -4.30
C LEU A 166 -10.67 11.04 -4.22
N PRO A 167 -11.51 10.78 -5.23
CA PRO A 167 -12.93 11.10 -5.20
C PRO A 167 -13.68 10.43 -4.02
N PRO A 168 -14.76 11.05 -3.49
CA PRO A 168 -15.53 10.48 -2.37
C PRO A 168 -16.17 9.11 -2.64
N THR A 169 -16.40 8.75 -3.90
CA THR A 169 -16.88 7.42 -4.29
C THR A 169 -15.82 6.36 -4.06
N ILE A 170 -14.58 6.61 -4.49
CA ILE A 170 -13.43 5.72 -4.30
C ILE A 170 -13.07 5.62 -2.81
N GLN A 171 -13.10 6.72 -2.06
CA GLN A 171 -12.83 6.69 -0.62
C GLN A 171 -13.78 5.76 0.16
N ARG A 172 -15.05 5.67 -0.25
CA ARG A 172 -16.01 4.73 0.36
C ARG A 172 -15.65 3.28 0.07
N SER A 173 -15.24 2.97 -1.16
CA SER A 173 -14.77 1.63 -1.54
C SER A 173 -13.50 1.24 -0.78
N ILE A 174 -12.55 2.18 -0.65
CA ILE A 174 -11.33 1.97 0.15
C ILE A 174 -11.68 1.66 1.60
N ARG A 175 -12.60 2.40 2.22
CA ARG A 175 -13.01 2.12 3.61
C ARG A 175 -13.57 0.71 3.77
N ALA A 176 -14.42 0.26 2.84
CA ALA A 176 -14.94 -1.11 2.87
C ALA A 176 -13.79 -2.14 2.79
N LYS A 177 -12.82 -1.93 1.91
CA LYS A 177 -11.63 -2.80 1.82
C LYS A 177 -10.73 -2.74 3.06
N GLN A 178 -10.63 -1.60 3.73
CA GLN A 178 -9.91 -1.49 5.01
C GLN A 178 -10.60 -2.30 6.13
N GLU A 179 -11.93 -2.38 6.11
CA GLU A 179 -12.71 -3.23 7.03
C GLU A 179 -12.51 -4.72 6.70
N GLU A 180 -12.57 -5.10 5.42
CA GLU A 180 -12.35 -6.49 4.96
C GLU A 180 -10.98 -7.05 5.36
N ILE A 181 -9.93 -6.21 5.36
CA ILE A 181 -8.56 -6.61 5.76
C ILE A 181 -8.25 -6.33 7.24
N CYS A 182 -9.26 -5.99 8.04
CA CYS A 182 -9.15 -5.74 9.48
C CYS A 182 -8.15 -4.62 9.88
N MET A 183 -7.98 -3.61 9.02
CA MET A 183 -7.13 -2.44 9.27
C MET A 183 -7.90 -1.11 9.32
N ALA A 184 -9.23 -1.14 9.34
CA ALA A 184 -10.07 0.05 9.45
C ALA A 184 -9.70 0.89 10.69
N GLY A 185 -9.58 2.21 10.48
CA GLY A 185 -9.23 3.16 11.54
C GLY A 185 -7.74 3.23 11.90
N GLN A 186 -6.88 2.41 11.27
CA GLN A 186 -5.44 2.39 11.54
C GLN A 186 -4.61 3.17 10.50
N PHE A 187 -5.25 3.73 9.48
CA PHE A 187 -4.57 4.44 8.41
C PHE A 187 -4.38 5.92 8.75
N GLU A 188 -3.17 6.40 8.51
CA GLU A 188 -2.79 7.81 8.62
C GLU A 188 -2.60 8.43 7.23
N PRO A 189 -2.88 9.74 7.06
CA PRO A 189 -2.65 10.42 5.79
C PRO A 189 -1.16 10.56 5.47
N VAL A 190 -0.81 10.43 4.20
CA VAL A 190 0.54 10.61 3.67
C VAL A 190 0.59 11.89 2.85
N LEU A 191 1.39 12.86 3.28
CA LEU A 191 1.52 14.15 2.61
C LEU A 191 2.40 14.04 1.36
N GLN A 192 1.98 14.69 0.28
CA GLN A 192 2.70 14.77 -1.01
C GLN A 192 3.17 16.22 -1.27
N SER A 193 3.96 16.77 -0.34
CA SER A 193 4.39 18.18 -0.34
C SER A 193 5.31 18.56 -1.51
N GLY A 194 6.04 17.59 -2.08
CA GLY A 194 6.96 17.81 -3.20
C GLY A 194 6.32 18.03 -4.58
N THR A 195 4.99 18.09 -4.69
CA THR A 195 4.24 18.20 -5.96
C THR A 195 3.62 19.59 -6.22
N SER A 196 3.91 20.58 -5.36
CA SER A 196 3.37 21.95 -5.43
C SER A 196 4.19 22.84 -6.37
N LEU A 197 3.56 23.55 -7.31
CA LEU A 197 4.19 24.45 -8.30
C LEU A 197 4.84 25.74 -7.71
N LEU A 198 4.89 25.89 -6.39
CA LEU A 198 5.57 27.01 -5.75
C LEU A 198 6.99 26.58 -5.41
N ASN A 199 7.96 27.13 -6.15
CA ASN A 199 9.41 26.95 -5.98
C ASN A 199 9.92 27.50 -4.64
N VAL A 200 9.41 26.98 -3.53
CA VAL A 200 9.95 27.19 -2.19
C VAL A 200 10.15 25.78 -1.63
N TYR A 201 11.33 25.21 -1.87
CA TYR A 201 11.72 23.94 -1.28
C TYR A 201 12.36 24.23 0.09
N PRO A 202 11.65 24.06 1.21
CA PRO A 202 12.33 24.00 2.50
C PRO A 202 13.22 22.75 2.52
N LYS A 203 14.41 22.89 3.14
CA LYS A 203 15.36 21.78 3.37
C LYS A 203 14.61 20.53 3.87
N GLY A 204 14.83 19.37 3.23
CA GLY A 204 14.25 18.09 3.66
C GLY A 204 12.94 17.65 2.99
N THR A 205 12.55 18.25 1.86
CA THR A 205 11.38 17.80 1.07
C THR A 205 11.77 16.81 -0.03
N CYS A 206 11.27 15.58 0.05
CA CYS A 206 11.47 14.59 -1.01
C CYS A 206 10.48 14.85 -2.14
N ALA A 207 10.96 15.36 -3.28
CA ALA A 207 10.13 15.61 -4.46
C ALA A 207 10.27 14.50 -5.49
N ALA A 208 9.15 14.02 -6.02
CA ALA A 208 9.10 12.99 -7.06
C ALA A 208 9.39 13.61 -8.44
N LYS A 209 10.65 13.97 -8.73
CA LYS A 209 11.05 14.50 -10.05
C LYS A 209 10.85 13.44 -11.15
N GLY A 210 10.18 13.84 -12.23
CA GLY A 210 10.20 13.12 -13.51
C GLY A 210 11.54 13.30 -14.21
N SER A 211 12.05 12.20 -14.76
CA SER A 211 13.17 12.05 -15.72
C SER A 211 14.45 12.88 -15.49
N LEU A 212 15.54 12.14 -15.26
CA LEU A 212 16.96 12.51 -15.39
C LEU A 212 17.52 13.65 -14.51
N LEU A 213 18.65 13.31 -13.87
CA LEU A 213 19.67 14.17 -13.25
C LEU A 213 19.42 14.68 -11.82
N ALA A 214 20.30 14.16 -10.94
CA ALA A 214 21.09 14.84 -9.91
C ALA A 214 20.39 15.64 -8.79
N TRP A 215 20.87 15.33 -7.60
CA TRP A 215 20.80 16.06 -6.34
C TRP A 215 20.86 17.59 -6.50
N THR A 216 20.02 18.28 -5.74
CA THR A 216 20.36 19.62 -5.25
C THR A 216 20.41 19.53 -3.74
N GLU A 217 21.60 19.26 -3.20
CA GLU A 217 21.94 19.80 -1.88
C GLU A 217 21.98 21.33 -2.07
N THR A 218 21.00 22.04 -1.51
CA THR A 218 21.06 23.50 -1.49
C THR A 218 22.26 23.91 -0.61
N PRO A 219 23.17 24.77 -1.09
CA PRO A 219 24.27 25.27 -0.27
C PRO A 219 23.74 25.89 1.03
N THR A 220 24.49 25.69 2.11
CA THR A 220 24.34 26.47 3.34
C THR A 220 24.77 27.90 3.04
N ASP A 221 23.83 28.83 2.93
CA ASP A 221 24.12 30.22 3.27
C ASP A 221 24.07 30.32 4.80
N ASP A 222 25.25 30.16 5.40
CA ASP A 222 25.74 30.84 6.61
C ASP A 222 27.27 30.76 6.62
#